data_AF-E3JZT7-F1
#
_entry.id   AF-E3JZT7-F1
#
_cell.length_a   1.000
_cell.length_b   1.000
_cell.length_c   1.000
_cell.angle_alpha   90.00
_cell.angle_beta   90.00
_cell.angle_gamma   90.00
#
_symmetry.space_group_name_H-M   'P 1'
#
loop_
_entity.id
_entity.type
_entity.pdbx_description
1 polymer ?
#
loop_
_entity_poly.entity_id
_entity_poly.type
_entity_poly.pdbx_seq_one_letter_code
_entity_poly.pdbx_strand_id
1 'polypeptide(L)'
;MTTRRLSRRTLVAGSLKRFSERRIGHGDARFPPPSQISKGEASRRTKSVETSQDGTSTIRPVIRQEFISGAAKNEGDAIGTELYRDVMDVTKEIMLKQRVESWKPFEEKLIEFQAGMRPIIGSNFKRGFLESVYLLADMIHNYQLLRPDFIQSTSALFQKPTLFKMIQFDLELLFCKGKTHFFEVPQSIIPQIDFLTTSSNFEHFHYPIKALSTKDQRDVVHLILSTIMSHAPWYENVRNNISPEFEKIREVVTRTNFLAEIDRILLAIKAHPERNHWMEIANYGIIGTMWRVIKFITDPPQTQSIHTQRLEFQVIYYLVDFLNKYAKPILDGAVRRMEEDSGFYKRLDFLNGYFKYFRNLFEDPNYPIEKQDTTFLVTLKDSSLHDLRFYYWVNSVIQPTFNQNKLMDGIDRAPNYNLWMGNYCSYCHRPYRKCLPSCDSFK
;
A
#
# COMPACT_ATOMS: atom_id res chain seq x y z
N MET A 1 58.23 0.32 -42.76
CA MET A 1 57.47 0.76 -43.94
C MET A 1 56.04 1.10 -43.53
N THR A 2 55.49 2.18 -44.11
CA THR A 2 54.05 2.53 -44.27
C THR A 2 53.19 2.98 -43.08
N THR A 3 53.27 4.31 -42.82
CA THR A 3 52.20 5.34 -42.85
C THR A 3 50.69 5.01 -42.67
N ARG A 4 50.01 5.82 -41.83
CA ARG A 4 48.74 6.58 -42.09
C ARG A 4 48.48 7.52 -40.89
N ARG A 5 48.57 8.86 -40.98
CA ARG A 5 47.70 9.92 -41.58
C ARG A 5 46.38 10.24 -40.83
N LEU A 6 46.39 11.45 -40.25
CA LEU A 6 45.41 12.57 -40.32
C LEU A 6 44.05 12.52 -39.59
N SER A 7 43.81 13.50 -38.72
CA SER A 7 42.92 14.69 -38.96
C SER A 7 42.85 15.54 -37.66
N ARG A 8 43.44 16.73 -37.52
CA ARG A 8 43.08 18.11 -37.94
C ARG A 8 41.74 18.70 -37.44
N ARG A 9 41.89 19.62 -36.47
CA ARG A 9 41.44 21.04 -36.38
C ARG A 9 39.98 21.43 -36.05
N THR A 10 39.86 21.97 -34.83
CA THR A 10 39.52 23.37 -34.41
C THR A 10 38.52 24.24 -35.19
N LEU A 11 37.63 24.91 -34.41
CA LEU A 11 37.22 26.33 -34.37
C LEU A 11 35.73 26.40 -33.93
N VAL A 12 35.12 27.40 -33.28
CA VAL A 12 35.44 28.56 -32.41
C VAL A 12 34.08 29.17 -32.00
N ALA A 13 34.09 30.12 -31.06
CA ALA A 13 33.02 31.09 -30.69
C ALA A 13 32.06 30.64 -29.58
N GLY A 14 31.69 31.48 -28.61
CA GLY A 14 31.89 32.91 -28.44
C GLY A 14 30.97 33.39 -27.32
N SER A 15 31.50 34.23 -26.46
CA SER A 15 30.85 34.86 -25.30
C SER A 15 29.62 35.70 -25.70
N LEU A 16 28.56 35.72 -24.88
CA LEU A 16 27.59 36.83 -24.89
C LEU A 16 26.97 37.10 -23.52
N LYS A 17 26.78 38.40 -23.33
CA LYS A 17 26.63 39.18 -22.11
C LYS A 17 25.24 39.11 -21.50
N ARG A 18 25.25 39.44 -20.19
CA ARG A 18 24.24 40.15 -19.41
C ARG A 18 23.26 40.97 -20.26
N PHE A 19 21.97 40.81 -19.99
CA PHE A 19 20.99 41.87 -20.14
C PHE A 19 20.28 42.09 -18.80
N SER A 20 20.34 43.33 -18.37
CA SER A 20 19.67 43.92 -17.22
C SER A 20 18.61 44.88 -17.76
N GLU A 21 17.39 44.82 -17.24
CA GLU A 21 16.35 45.86 -17.33
C GLU A 21 15.15 45.33 -16.52
N ARG A 22 14.31 46.09 -15.84
CA ARG A 22 14.32 47.38 -15.15
C ARG A 22 13.05 47.33 -14.27
N ARG A 23 13.09 47.96 -13.09
CA ARG A 23 11.95 48.10 -12.17
C ARG A 23 10.88 49.05 -12.70
N ILE A 24 9.61 48.70 -12.48
CA ILE A 24 8.45 49.56 -12.15
C ILE A 24 7.54 48.62 -11.32
N GLY A 25 6.90 48.89 -10.17
CA GLY A 25 6.64 50.07 -9.37
C GLY A 25 5.30 49.81 -8.65
N HIS A 26 5.32 49.81 -7.31
CA HIS A 26 4.20 49.92 -6.33
C HIS A 26 2.96 49.02 -6.34
N GLY A 27 2.64 48.50 -5.15
CA GLY A 27 1.34 47.94 -4.78
C GLY A 27 1.37 47.26 -3.41
N ASP A 28 1.36 48.07 -2.34
CA ASP A 28 1.21 47.63 -0.95
C ASP A 28 -0.13 46.91 -0.72
N ALA A 29 -0.10 45.70 -0.15
CA ALA A 29 -1.21 45.12 0.58
C ALA A 29 -0.68 44.29 1.75
N ARG A 30 -0.65 44.92 2.93
CA ARG A 30 -0.36 44.28 4.21
C ARG A 30 -1.56 43.41 4.61
N PHE A 31 -1.35 42.12 4.80
CA PHE A 31 -2.27 41.27 5.55
C PHE A 31 -2.00 41.43 7.05
N PRO A 32 -3.01 41.65 7.91
CA PRO A 32 -2.81 41.68 9.36
C PRO A 32 -2.69 40.27 9.93
N PRO A 33 -1.98 40.08 11.06
CA PRO A 33 -1.87 38.78 11.72
C PRO A 33 -3.11 38.48 12.59
N PRO A 34 -3.39 37.21 12.94
CA PRO A 34 -4.50 36.85 13.81
C PRO A 34 -4.24 37.29 15.26
N SER A 35 -5.22 37.98 15.84
CA SER A 35 -5.25 38.40 17.23
C SER A 35 -5.34 37.21 18.19
N GLN A 36 -4.48 37.23 19.21
CA GLN A 36 -4.59 36.43 20.41
C GLN A 36 -5.83 36.83 21.22
N ILE A 37 -6.61 35.87 21.70
CA ILE A 37 -7.51 36.05 22.85
C ILE A 37 -7.17 34.99 23.88
N SER A 38 -6.88 35.48 25.08
CA SER A 38 -6.39 34.78 26.25
C SER A 38 -7.51 34.16 27.10
N LYS A 39 -7.05 33.19 27.89
CA LYS A 39 -7.64 32.46 29.02
C LYS A 39 -8.71 33.20 29.84
N GLY A 40 -9.70 32.42 30.29
CA GLY A 40 -10.49 32.66 31.49
C GLY A 40 -10.87 31.34 32.15
N GLU A 41 -10.11 30.93 33.17
CA GLU A 41 -10.49 29.90 34.14
C GLU A 41 -11.49 30.48 35.14
N ALA A 42 -12.51 29.71 35.53
CA ALA A 42 -13.12 29.82 36.85
C ALA A 42 -13.70 28.45 37.30
N SER A 43 -13.04 27.90 38.30
CA SER A 43 -13.42 26.74 39.11
C SER A 43 -14.37 27.16 40.23
N ARG A 44 -15.43 26.39 40.53
CA ARG A 44 -15.63 25.79 41.88
C ARG A 44 -16.87 24.88 42.01
N ARG A 45 -16.63 23.81 42.77
CA ARG A 45 -17.45 22.69 43.25
C ARG A 45 -18.70 23.08 44.04
N THR A 46 -19.74 22.22 44.04
CA THR A 46 -20.12 21.26 45.12
C THR A 46 -21.37 20.45 44.70
N LYS A 47 -21.28 19.11 44.62
CA LYS A 47 -21.88 18.07 45.51
C LYS A 47 -23.40 18.20 45.75
N SER A 48 -24.25 17.18 45.77
CA SER A 48 -24.30 15.74 45.40
C SER A 48 -25.60 15.22 46.06
N VAL A 49 -26.54 14.58 45.36
CA VAL A 49 -27.52 13.64 45.96
C VAL A 49 -27.91 12.57 44.91
N GLU A 50 -27.94 11.34 45.39
CA GLU A 50 -28.08 10.05 44.71
C GLU A 50 -29.51 9.69 44.32
N THR A 51 -29.66 8.84 43.28
CA THR A 51 -30.53 7.63 43.20
C THR A 51 -30.28 7.00 41.82
N SER A 52 -29.59 5.86 41.73
CA SER A 52 -30.13 4.49 41.73
C SER A 52 -30.67 4.01 40.37
N GLN A 53 -30.11 2.88 39.93
CA GLN A 53 -30.60 1.86 38.97
C GLN A 53 -30.34 2.03 37.46
N ASP A 54 -29.50 1.08 36.98
CA ASP A 54 -29.52 0.34 35.71
C ASP A 54 -30.09 0.98 34.44
N GLY A 55 -29.30 0.94 33.36
CA GLY A 55 -29.81 1.15 32.03
C GLY A 55 -28.76 1.31 30.94
N THR A 56 -28.20 0.20 30.49
CA THR A 56 -27.51 0.09 29.19
C THR A 56 -28.49 0.50 28.08
N SER A 57 -28.16 1.52 27.28
CA SER A 57 -28.92 1.83 26.05
C SER A 57 -27.97 2.11 24.90
N THR A 58 -27.54 1.03 24.27
CA THR A 58 -27.10 1.00 22.88
C THR A 58 -28.33 1.16 21.99
N ILE A 59 -28.45 2.28 21.29
CA ILE A 59 -29.50 2.48 20.28
C ILE A 59 -29.13 1.65 19.05
N ARG A 60 -29.77 0.48 18.89
CA ARG A 60 -29.94 -0.22 17.60
C ARG A 60 -31.39 -0.03 17.17
N PRO A 61 -31.68 0.40 15.93
CA PRO A 61 -33.04 0.33 15.42
C PRO A 61 -33.35 -1.11 15.01
N VAL A 62 -34.38 -1.68 15.64
CA VAL A 62 -35.01 -2.94 15.26
C VAL A 62 -35.95 -2.66 14.08
N ILE A 63 -35.69 -3.28 12.92
CA ILE A 63 -36.62 -3.28 11.79
C ILE A 63 -37.68 -4.35 12.07
N ARG A 64 -38.94 -3.94 12.23
CA ARG A 64 -40.09 -4.83 12.34
C ARG A 64 -40.60 -5.11 10.92
N GLN A 65 -40.46 -6.35 10.44
CA GLN A 65 -41.18 -6.85 9.27
C GLN A 65 -42.55 -7.34 9.73
N GLU A 66 -43.62 -6.70 9.29
CA GLU A 66 -44.98 -7.22 9.43
C GLU A 66 -45.38 -7.94 8.13
N PHE A 67 -45.58 -9.25 8.24
CA PHE A 67 -46.29 -10.08 7.27
C PHE A 67 -47.79 -9.82 7.42
N ILE A 68 -48.48 -9.48 6.32
CA ILE A 68 -49.95 -9.48 6.28
C ILE A 68 -50.40 -10.65 5.41
N SER A 69 -51.00 -11.65 6.07
CA SER A 69 -51.78 -12.71 5.45
C SER A 69 -53.17 -12.19 5.09
N GLY A 70 -53.59 -12.37 3.83
CA GLY A 70 -54.93 -12.02 3.37
C GLY A 70 -56.01 -13.03 3.77
N ALA A 71 -57.23 -12.54 3.94
CA ALA A 71 -58.43 -12.92 3.16
C ALA A 71 -59.72 -12.66 3.96
N ALA A 72 -60.52 -11.69 3.53
CA ALA A 72 -61.97 -11.74 3.60
C ALA A 72 -62.54 -10.85 2.49
N LYS A 73 -63.34 -11.47 1.62
CA LYS A 73 -64.09 -10.80 0.53
C LYS A 73 -65.17 -9.89 1.13
N ASN A 74 -65.43 -8.77 0.45
CA ASN A 74 -66.79 -8.36 0.08
C ASN A 74 -66.72 -7.39 -1.12
N GLU A 75 -67.56 -7.69 -2.10
CA GLU A 75 -67.85 -6.86 -3.27
C GLU A 75 -68.58 -5.57 -2.84
N GLY A 76 -68.23 -4.48 -3.49
CA GLY A 76 -68.83 -3.17 -3.29
C GLY A 76 -68.21 -2.19 -4.25
N ASP A 77 -68.91 -1.97 -5.35
CA ASP A 77 -68.57 -1.09 -6.46
C ASP A 77 -68.14 0.30 -5.97
N ALA A 78 -66.86 0.61 -6.17
CA ALA A 78 -66.34 1.97 -6.08
C ALA A 78 -65.18 2.07 -7.06
N ILE A 79 -65.40 2.84 -8.12
CA ILE A 79 -64.36 3.40 -8.99
C ILE A 79 -63.52 4.33 -8.09
N GLY A 80 -62.63 3.73 -7.32
CA GLY A 80 -61.64 4.38 -6.49
C GLY A 80 -60.32 4.28 -7.23
N THR A 81 -60.05 5.31 -8.03
CA THR A 81 -58.76 5.61 -8.64
C THR A 81 -57.65 5.21 -7.67
N GLU A 82 -56.92 4.14 -8.03
CA GLU A 82 -55.76 3.67 -7.29
C GLU A 82 -54.81 4.86 -7.18
N LEU A 83 -54.71 5.42 -5.96
CA LEU A 83 -53.99 6.65 -5.69
C LEU A 83 -52.55 6.47 -6.16
N TYR A 84 -52.21 7.29 -7.15
CA TYR A 84 -50.88 7.64 -7.63
C TYR A 84 -49.78 7.09 -6.72
N ARG A 85 -48.96 6.15 -7.25
CA ARG A 85 -47.60 5.89 -6.75
C ARG A 85 -47.02 7.27 -6.40
N ASP A 86 -46.76 7.50 -5.12
CA ASP A 86 -46.52 8.84 -4.57
C ASP A 86 -45.61 9.62 -5.53
N VAL A 87 -46.06 10.79 -6.00
CA VAL A 87 -45.31 11.61 -6.97
C VAL A 87 -43.88 11.83 -6.48
N MET A 88 -43.69 11.87 -5.16
CA MET A 88 -42.39 11.95 -4.53
C MET A 88 -41.51 10.72 -4.77
N ASP A 89 -42.09 9.51 -4.76
CA ASP A 89 -41.35 8.28 -5.01
C ASP A 89 -40.97 8.13 -6.48
N VAL A 90 -41.87 8.50 -7.40
CA VAL A 90 -41.56 8.60 -8.84
C VAL A 90 -40.45 9.62 -9.09
N THR A 91 -40.51 10.78 -8.43
CA THR A 91 -39.50 11.84 -8.56
C THR A 91 -38.14 11.38 -8.02
N LYS A 92 -38.10 10.72 -6.86
CA LYS A 92 -36.86 10.13 -6.31
C LYS A 92 -36.28 9.10 -7.27
N GLU A 93 -37.09 8.24 -7.86
CA GLU A 93 -36.65 7.22 -8.81
C GLU A 93 -36.02 7.84 -10.07
N ILE A 94 -36.64 8.88 -10.63
CA ILE A 94 -36.10 9.64 -11.77
C ILE A 94 -34.76 10.29 -11.42
N MET A 95 -34.67 10.95 -10.26
CA MET A 95 -33.44 11.60 -9.81
C MET A 95 -32.32 10.58 -9.60
N LEU A 96 -32.62 9.41 -9.03
CA LEU A 96 -31.65 8.33 -8.87
C LEU A 96 -31.18 7.80 -10.23
N LYS A 97 -32.08 7.60 -11.19
CA LYS A 97 -31.74 7.16 -12.54
C LYS A 97 -30.81 8.15 -13.25
N GLN A 98 -31.10 9.46 -13.18
CA GLN A 98 -30.24 10.50 -13.76
C GLN A 98 -28.84 10.52 -13.12
N ARG A 99 -28.74 10.33 -11.81
CA ARG A 99 -27.44 10.24 -11.13
C ARG A 99 -26.64 9.00 -11.58
N VAL A 100 -27.30 7.85 -11.76
CA VAL A 100 -26.69 6.63 -12.32
C VAL A 100 -26.21 6.85 -13.75
N GLU A 101 -27.01 7.52 -14.59
CA GLU A 101 -26.63 7.87 -15.97
C GLU A 101 -25.44 8.84 -16.00
N SER A 102 -25.36 9.76 -15.03
CA SER A 102 -24.23 10.68 -14.88
C SER A 102 -22.94 10.00 -14.42
N TRP A 103 -23.04 8.83 -13.78
CA TRP A 103 -21.89 8.06 -13.31
C TRP A 103 -21.19 7.27 -14.42
N LYS A 104 -21.95 6.65 -15.33
CA LYS A 104 -21.41 5.76 -16.37
C LYS A 104 -20.25 6.35 -17.18
N PRO A 105 -20.28 7.62 -17.62
CA PRO A 105 -19.15 8.20 -18.35
C PRO A 105 -17.83 8.18 -17.57
N PHE A 106 -17.86 8.29 -16.25
CA PHE A 106 -16.66 8.21 -15.42
C PHE A 106 -16.08 6.79 -15.42
N GLU A 107 -16.93 5.77 -15.30
CA GLU A 107 -16.51 4.37 -15.38
C GLU A 107 -15.92 4.03 -16.74
N GLU A 108 -16.64 4.38 -17.81
CA GLU A 108 -16.23 4.14 -19.19
C GLU A 108 -14.89 4.81 -19.48
N LYS A 109 -14.71 6.06 -19.02
CA LYS A 109 -13.45 6.79 -19.23
C LYS A 109 -12.29 6.16 -18.47
N LEU A 110 -12.52 5.67 -17.25
CA LEU A 110 -11.48 5.00 -16.47
C LEU A 110 -11.09 3.65 -17.11
N ILE A 111 -12.06 2.89 -17.60
CA ILE A 111 -11.84 1.65 -18.36
C ILE A 111 -11.07 1.93 -19.65
N GLU A 112 -11.41 2.99 -20.37
CA GLU A 112 -10.68 3.45 -21.57
C GLU A 112 -9.22 3.79 -21.23
N PHE A 113 -8.96 4.51 -20.13
CA PHE A 113 -7.60 4.82 -19.69
C PHE A 113 -6.78 3.57 -19.38
N GLN A 114 -7.40 2.58 -18.72
CA GLN A 114 -6.77 1.31 -18.39
C GLN A 114 -6.48 0.48 -19.65
N ALA A 115 -7.40 0.47 -20.63
CA ALA A 115 -7.24 -0.26 -21.88
C ALA A 115 -6.22 0.38 -22.84
N GLY A 116 -6.01 1.69 -22.74
CA GLY A 116 -5.04 2.42 -23.55
C GLY A 116 -3.59 1.99 -23.26
N MET A 117 -2.92 1.39 -24.24
CA MET A 117 -1.54 0.86 -24.15
C MET A 117 -0.42 1.89 -23.84
N ARG A 118 -0.74 3.13 -23.44
CA ARG A 118 0.27 4.15 -23.10
C ARG A 118 0.01 4.74 -21.71
N PRO A 119 0.43 4.06 -20.63
CA PRO A 119 0.30 4.58 -19.27
C PRO A 119 1.14 5.86 -19.05
N ILE A 120 2.17 6.08 -19.89
CA ILE A 120 3.13 7.19 -19.77
C ILE A 120 2.50 8.57 -20.03
N ILE A 121 1.64 8.70 -21.05
CA ILE A 121 1.10 10.01 -21.44
C ILE A 121 0.02 10.43 -20.44
N GLY A 122 0.27 11.51 -19.73
CA GLY A 122 -0.66 12.08 -18.75
C GLY A 122 -0.83 11.20 -17.50
N SER A 123 0.20 10.45 -17.09
CA SER A 123 0.12 9.52 -15.95
C SER A 123 -0.41 10.19 -14.67
N ASN A 124 0.05 11.40 -14.36
CA ASN A 124 -0.45 12.19 -13.23
C ASN A 124 -1.95 12.49 -13.33
N PHE A 125 -2.42 12.90 -14.51
CA PHE A 125 -3.83 13.19 -14.74
C PHE A 125 -4.68 11.92 -14.64
N LYS A 126 -4.25 10.83 -15.28
CA LYS A 126 -4.94 9.54 -15.25
C LYS A 126 -5.06 9.00 -13.82
N ARG A 127 -3.99 9.12 -13.03
CA ARG A 127 -3.99 8.71 -11.63
C ARG A 127 -4.90 9.58 -10.77
N GLY A 128 -4.80 10.90 -10.90
CA GLY A 128 -5.69 11.82 -10.17
C GLY A 128 -7.17 11.62 -10.55
N PHE A 129 -7.46 11.30 -11.80
CA PHE A 129 -8.81 10.93 -12.25
C PHE A 129 -9.27 9.62 -11.60
N LEU A 130 -8.44 8.58 -11.58
CA LEU A 130 -8.71 7.32 -10.90
C LEU A 130 -9.01 7.53 -9.42
N GLU A 131 -8.12 8.22 -8.70
CA GLU A 131 -8.26 8.53 -7.28
C GLU A 131 -9.58 9.27 -7.03
N SER A 132 -9.88 10.31 -7.83
CA SER A 132 -11.11 11.11 -7.71
C SER A 132 -12.38 10.28 -7.93
N VAL A 133 -12.40 9.40 -8.93
CA VAL A 133 -13.56 8.56 -9.23
C VAL A 133 -13.81 7.57 -8.09
N TYR A 134 -12.77 6.91 -7.59
CA TYR A 134 -12.92 5.96 -6.48
C TYR A 134 -13.30 6.63 -5.16
N LEU A 135 -12.72 7.80 -4.84
CA LEU A 135 -13.13 8.58 -3.66
C LEU A 135 -14.57 9.07 -3.78
N LEU A 136 -15.00 9.52 -4.96
CA LEU A 136 -16.39 9.89 -5.20
C LEU A 136 -17.33 8.71 -4.99
N ALA A 137 -16.93 7.52 -5.44
CA ALA A 137 -17.71 6.31 -5.25
C ALA A 137 -17.82 5.91 -3.77
N ASP A 138 -16.74 6.07 -3.01
CA ASP A 138 -16.75 5.86 -1.56
C ASP A 138 -17.66 6.87 -0.84
N MET A 139 -17.64 8.15 -1.24
CA MET A 139 -18.59 9.15 -0.74
C MET A 139 -20.05 8.79 -1.08
N ILE A 140 -20.31 8.33 -2.32
CA ILE A 140 -21.64 7.86 -2.72
C ILE A 140 -22.13 6.74 -1.80
N HIS A 141 -21.25 5.79 -1.47
CA HIS A 141 -21.55 4.70 -0.56
C HIS A 141 -21.79 5.19 0.87
N ASN A 142 -20.83 5.92 1.45
CA ASN A 142 -20.82 6.33 2.85
C ASN A 142 -21.96 7.29 3.20
N TYR A 143 -22.36 8.15 2.27
CA TYR A 143 -23.48 9.07 2.44
C TYR A 143 -24.79 8.57 1.82
N GLN A 144 -24.83 7.32 1.34
CA GLN A 144 -26.02 6.71 0.71
C GLN A 144 -26.64 7.60 -0.39
N LEU A 145 -25.78 8.25 -1.20
CA LEU A 145 -26.20 9.20 -2.23
C LEU A 145 -26.89 8.52 -3.42
N LEU A 146 -26.65 7.22 -3.56
CA LEU A 146 -27.29 6.31 -4.50
C LEU A 146 -27.81 5.08 -3.74
N ARG A 147 -28.68 4.31 -4.40
CA ARG A 147 -29.22 3.08 -3.81
C ARG A 147 -28.08 2.12 -3.44
N PRO A 148 -28.17 1.38 -2.32
CA PRO A 148 -27.09 0.49 -1.87
C PRO A 148 -26.66 -0.58 -2.90
N ASP A 149 -27.59 -1.04 -3.74
CA ASP A 149 -27.35 -1.98 -4.84
C ASP A 149 -26.54 -1.37 -6.00
N PHE A 150 -26.42 -0.05 -6.07
CA PHE A 150 -25.67 0.63 -7.11
C PHE A 150 -24.19 0.22 -7.11
N ILE A 151 -23.54 0.28 -5.95
CA ILE A 151 -22.12 -0.03 -5.78
C ILE A 151 -21.88 -1.54 -5.96
N GLN A 152 -22.79 -2.38 -5.45
CA GLN A 152 -22.63 -3.83 -5.45
C GLN A 152 -23.03 -4.51 -6.76
N SER A 153 -23.97 -3.93 -7.51
CA SER A 153 -24.62 -4.61 -8.63
C SER A 153 -24.60 -3.82 -9.94
N THR A 154 -24.51 -2.49 -9.88
CA THR A 154 -24.59 -1.64 -11.09
C THR A 154 -23.23 -1.14 -11.57
N SER A 155 -22.34 -0.79 -10.65
CA SER A 155 -21.03 -0.25 -10.98
C SER A 155 -20.05 -1.35 -11.39
N ALA A 156 -19.48 -1.22 -12.59
CA ALA A 156 -18.48 -2.17 -13.08
C ALA A 156 -17.14 -2.05 -12.34
N LEU A 157 -16.84 -0.89 -11.74
CA LEU A 157 -15.56 -0.61 -11.08
C LEU A 157 -15.33 -1.45 -9.83
N PHE A 158 -16.39 -1.77 -9.10
CA PHE A 158 -16.33 -2.57 -7.87
C PHE A 158 -16.37 -4.07 -8.09
N GLN A 159 -16.65 -4.51 -9.32
CA GLN A 159 -16.58 -5.92 -9.65
C GLN A 159 -15.13 -6.38 -9.60
N LYS A 160 -14.89 -7.54 -8.97
CA LYS A 160 -13.55 -8.08 -8.70
C LYS A 160 -12.58 -7.97 -9.89
N PRO A 161 -12.93 -8.40 -11.13
CA PRO A 161 -11.99 -8.34 -12.26
C PRO A 161 -11.57 -6.91 -12.62
N THR A 162 -12.51 -5.96 -12.57
CA THR A 162 -12.25 -4.56 -12.90
C THR A 162 -11.44 -3.90 -11.79
N LEU A 163 -11.82 -4.11 -10.53
CA LEU A 163 -11.08 -3.58 -9.37
C LEU A 163 -9.61 -3.99 -9.42
N PHE A 164 -9.32 -5.25 -9.72
CA PHE A 164 -7.95 -5.76 -9.79
C PHE A 164 -7.17 -5.07 -10.92
N LYS A 165 -7.79 -4.89 -12.09
CA LYS A 165 -7.18 -4.13 -13.20
C LYS A 165 -6.91 -2.67 -12.82
N MET A 166 -7.80 -2.05 -12.05
CA MET A 166 -7.64 -0.66 -11.62
C MET A 166 -6.53 -0.51 -10.57
N ILE A 167 -6.42 -1.43 -9.63
CA ILE A 167 -5.31 -1.49 -8.66
C ILE A 167 -3.98 -1.65 -9.41
N GLN A 168 -3.91 -2.60 -10.35
CA GLN A 168 -2.71 -2.78 -11.17
C GLN A 168 -2.40 -1.52 -11.99
N PHE A 169 -3.41 -0.90 -12.59
CA PHE A 169 -3.25 0.32 -13.37
C PHE A 169 -2.73 1.50 -12.53
N ASP A 170 -3.21 1.69 -11.30
CA ASP A 170 -2.70 2.70 -10.38
C ASP A 170 -1.20 2.49 -10.07
N LEU A 171 -0.79 1.24 -9.84
CA LEU A 171 0.62 0.87 -9.68
C LEU A 171 1.45 1.20 -10.95
N GLU A 172 0.97 0.82 -12.12
CA GLU A 172 1.65 1.12 -13.40
C GLU A 172 1.84 2.63 -13.62
N LEU A 173 0.84 3.44 -13.24
CA LEU A 173 0.92 4.90 -13.31
C LEU A 173 1.97 5.47 -12.36
N LEU A 174 2.15 4.87 -11.17
CA LEU A 174 3.24 5.23 -10.25
C LEU A 174 4.61 4.90 -10.85
N PHE A 175 4.77 3.72 -11.44
CA PHE A 175 6.03 3.32 -12.09
C PHE A 175 6.35 4.18 -13.33
N CYS A 176 5.34 4.71 -14.02
CA CYS A 176 5.54 5.62 -15.17
C CYS A 176 6.21 6.94 -14.82
N LYS A 177 6.23 7.36 -13.56
CA LYS A 177 6.99 8.54 -13.11
C LYS A 177 8.49 8.26 -13.01
N GLY A 178 8.91 7.02 -13.22
CA GLY A 178 10.28 6.52 -13.13
C GLY A 178 10.35 5.33 -12.19
N LYS A 179 10.97 4.22 -12.61
CA LYS A 179 11.06 3.00 -11.80
C LYS A 179 11.72 3.21 -10.44
N THR A 180 12.79 4.01 -10.43
CA THR A 180 13.51 4.39 -9.20
C THR A 180 12.68 5.32 -8.32
N HIS A 181 11.80 6.10 -8.95
CA HIS A 181 10.97 7.09 -8.27
C HIS A 181 9.95 6.43 -7.37
N PHE A 182 9.36 5.31 -7.80
CA PHE A 182 8.38 4.55 -7.02
C PHE A 182 8.83 4.30 -5.58
N PHE A 183 10.10 3.95 -5.37
CA PHE A 183 10.63 3.60 -4.04
C PHE A 183 11.01 4.81 -3.19
N GLU A 184 11.11 5.99 -3.78
CA GLU A 184 11.66 7.16 -3.10
C GLU A 184 10.63 8.28 -2.86
N VAL A 185 9.43 8.14 -3.43
CA VAL A 185 8.32 9.10 -3.24
C VAL A 185 7.45 8.79 -2.03
N PRO A 186 6.88 9.83 -1.38
CA PRO A 186 5.90 9.65 -0.31
C PRO A 186 4.65 8.88 -0.76
N GLN A 187 4.20 9.01 -2.01
CA GLN A 187 2.97 8.38 -2.50
C GLN A 187 3.12 6.89 -2.84
N SER A 188 4.24 6.27 -2.46
CA SER A 188 4.49 4.86 -2.71
C SER A 188 3.56 3.96 -1.91
N ILE A 189 3.49 2.69 -2.32
CA ILE A 189 2.59 1.68 -1.78
C ILE A 189 3.41 0.44 -1.42
N ILE A 190 3.06 -0.23 -0.31
CA ILE A 190 3.65 -1.52 0.08
C ILE A 190 2.61 -2.65 0.05
N PRO A 191 3.01 -3.89 -0.30
CA PRO A 191 2.09 -5.02 -0.44
C PRO A 191 1.80 -5.68 0.93
N GLN A 192 1.11 -4.96 1.81
CA GLN A 192 0.59 -5.49 3.07
C GLN A 192 -0.87 -5.10 3.23
N ILE A 193 -1.75 -6.05 3.52
CA ILE A 193 -3.20 -5.78 3.60
C ILE A 193 -3.56 -4.68 4.60
N ASP A 194 -2.87 -4.64 5.74
CA ASP A 194 -3.06 -3.60 6.75
C ASP A 194 -2.69 -2.22 6.20
N PHE A 195 -1.69 -2.11 5.31
CA PHE A 195 -1.37 -0.85 4.62
C PHE A 195 -2.44 -0.49 3.59
N LEU A 196 -2.83 -1.45 2.76
CA LEU A 196 -3.79 -1.25 1.67
C LEU A 196 -5.21 -0.88 2.14
N THR A 197 -5.47 -0.99 3.45
CA THR A 197 -6.79 -0.71 4.04
C THR A 197 -6.78 0.45 5.04
N THR A 198 -5.61 1.02 5.37
CA THR A 198 -5.50 2.12 6.34
C THR A 198 -4.66 3.31 5.87
N SER A 199 -3.75 3.14 4.91
CA SER A 199 -2.82 4.19 4.50
C SER A 199 -3.49 5.26 3.64
N SER A 200 -3.20 6.54 3.94
CA SER A 200 -3.68 7.67 3.12
C SER A 200 -3.22 7.58 1.66
N ASN A 201 -2.09 6.93 1.38
CA ASN A 201 -1.58 6.77 0.01
C ASN A 201 -2.45 5.88 -0.88
N PHE A 202 -3.35 5.10 -0.27
CA PHE A 202 -4.19 4.12 -0.95
C PHE A 202 -5.66 4.24 -0.52
N GLU A 203 -6.04 5.43 -0.03
CA GLU A 203 -7.35 5.70 0.55
C GLU A 203 -8.50 5.41 -0.41
N HIS A 204 -8.32 5.76 -1.69
CA HIS A 204 -9.30 5.53 -2.75
C HIS A 204 -9.69 4.05 -2.91
N PHE A 205 -8.84 3.11 -2.49
CA PHE A 205 -9.15 1.68 -2.53
C PHE A 205 -9.51 1.05 -1.18
N HIS A 206 -9.60 1.82 -0.10
CA HIS A 206 -9.90 1.28 1.23
C HIS A 206 -11.22 0.51 1.27
N TYR A 207 -12.32 1.15 0.90
CA TYR A 207 -13.64 0.53 0.88
C TYR A 207 -13.69 -0.72 -0.01
N PRO A 208 -13.32 -0.66 -1.31
CA PRO A 208 -13.42 -1.83 -2.17
C PRO A 208 -12.57 -3.01 -1.68
N ILE A 209 -11.37 -2.76 -1.13
CA ILE A 209 -10.51 -3.84 -0.61
C ILE A 209 -11.06 -4.41 0.70
N LYS A 210 -11.60 -3.58 1.59
CA LYS A 210 -12.25 -4.05 2.83
C LYS A 210 -13.49 -4.90 2.54
N ALA A 211 -14.21 -4.61 1.47
CA ALA A 211 -15.39 -5.36 1.04
C ALA A 211 -15.06 -6.74 0.40
N LEU A 212 -13.80 -6.98 0.02
CA LEU A 212 -13.37 -8.25 -0.55
C LEU A 212 -13.34 -9.37 0.50
N SER A 213 -13.53 -10.61 0.04
CA SER A 213 -13.27 -11.79 0.88
C SER A 213 -11.79 -11.88 1.28
N THR A 214 -11.47 -12.59 2.36
CA THR A 214 -10.06 -12.80 2.77
C THR A 214 -9.20 -13.42 1.66
N LYS A 215 -9.79 -14.31 0.85
CA LYS A 215 -9.10 -14.90 -0.31
C LYS A 215 -8.81 -13.84 -1.37
N ASP A 216 -9.75 -12.96 -1.65
CA ASP A 216 -9.56 -11.92 -2.66
C ASP A 216 -8.62 -10.81 -2.16
N GLN A 217 -8.62 -10.50 -0.86
CA GLN A 217 -7.62 -9.61 -0.24
C GLN A 217 -6.21 -10.18 -0.37
N ARG A 218 -6.02 -11.49 -0.16
CA ARG A 218 -4.75 -12.18 -0.47
C ARG A 218 -4.36 -11.97 -1.92
N ASP A 219 -5.28 -12.20 -2.84
CA ASP A 219 -5.00 -12.09 -4.28
C ASP A 219 -4.61 -10.64 -4.66
N VAL A 220 -5.20 -9.61 -4.03
CA VAL A 220 -4.79 -8.20 -4.19
C VAL A 220 -3.37 -7.95 -3.68
N VAL A 221 -3.02 -8.48 -2.49
CA VAL A 221 -1.66 -8.32 -1.96
C VAL A 221 -0.63 -8.96 -2.89
N HIS A 222 -0.92 -10.16 -3.40
CA HIS A 222 -0.05 -10.82 -4.39
C HIS A 222 0.03 -10.06 -5.71
N LEU A 223 -1.08 -9.50 -6.20
CA LEU A 223 -1.09 -8.65 -7.39
C LEU A 223 -0.11 -7.48 -7.25
N ILE A 224 -0.21 -6.72 -6.15
CA ILE A 224 0.69 -5.59 -5.89
C ILE A 224 2.14 -6.04 -5.78
N LEU A 225 2.41 -7.09 -5.00
CA LEU A 225 3.75 -7.65 -4.83
C LEU A 225 4.35 -8.10 -6.17
N SER A 226 3.60 -8.89 -6.95
CA SER A 226 4.05 -9.42 -8.24
C SER A 226 4.24 -8.32 -9.27
N THR A 227 3.39 -7.29 -9.29
CA THR A 227 3.59 -6.10 -10.13
C THR A 227 4.89 -5.40 -9.76
N ILE A 228 5.13 -5.09 -8.48
CA ILE A 228 6.39 -4.45 -8.02
C ILE A 228 7.61 -5.29 -8.43
N MET A 229 7.56 -6.61 -8.22
CA MET A 229 8.63 -7.52 -8.63
C MET A 229 8.83 -7.55 -10.14
N SER A 230 7.76 -7.52 -10.94
CA SER A 230 7.85 -7.55 -12.41
C SER A 230 8.59 -6.36 -13.00
N HIS A 231 8.53 -5.19 -12.33
CA HIS A 231 9.22 -3.97 -12.75
C HIS A 231 10.74 -4.00 -12.53
N ALA A 232 11.25 -4.97 -11.77
CA ALA A 232 12.69 -5.17 -11.62
C ALA A 232 13.37 -5.46 -12.99
N PRO A 233 14.63 -5.03 -13.21
CA PRO A 233 15.43 -4.22 -12.30
C PRO A 233 14.89 -2.78 -12.19
N TRP A 234 14.90 -2.24 -10.97
CA TRP A 234 14.29 -0.93 -10.67
C TRP A 234 15.20 0.27 -10.97
N TYR A 235 16.52 0.04 -11.02
CA TYR A 235 17.51 1.02 -11.42
C TYR A 235 18.01 0.67 -12.83
N GLU A 236 18.14 1.66 -13.72
CA GLU A 236 18.50 1.43 -15.14
C GLU A 236 20.01 1.54 -15.41
N ASN A 237 20.77 2.23 -14.54
CA ASN A 237 22.15 2.68 -14.85
C ASN A 237 23.29 1.86 -14.23
N VAL A 238 23.00 0.78 -13.52
CA VAL A 238 24.03 -0.11 -12.98
C VAL A 238 24.04 -1.40 -13.86
N ARG A 239 25.19 -2.01 -14.13
CA ARG A 239 25.24 -3.32 -14.80
C ARG A 239 25.08 -4.37 -13.70
N ASN A 240 24.20 -5.37 -13.88
CA ASN A 240 23.87 -6.42 -12.89
C ASN A 240 23.10 -5.91 -11.65
N ASN A 241 21.89 -5.37 -11.86
CA ASN A 241 21.15 -4.60 -10.85
C ASN A 241 20.28 -5.38 -9.91
N ILE A 242 20.21 -6.69 -10.08
CA ILE A 242 19.52 -7.57 -9.17
C ILE A 242 20.34 -8.84 -9.00
N SER A 243 20.29 -9.42 -7.81
CA SER A 243 20.99 -10.66 -7.48
C SER A 243 20.37 -11.83 -8.25
N PRO A 244 21.18 -12.83 -8.66
CA PRO A 244 20.66 -14.04 -9.31
C PRO A 244 19.65 -14.79 -8.45
N GLU A 245 19.76 -14.69 -7.12
CA GLU A 245 18.81 -15.31 -6.20
C GLU A 245 17.47 -14.56 -6.17
N PHE A 246 17.48 -13.23 -6.21
CA PHE A 246 16.26 -12.45 -6.37
C PHE A 246 15.55 -12.77 -7.68
N GLU A 247 16.29 -12.87 -8.79
CA GLU A 247 15.70 -13.16 -10.11
C GLU A 247 14.98 -14.51 -10.13
N LYS A 248 15.59 -15.57 -9.57
CA LYS A 248 14.95 -16.90 -9.47
C LYS A 248 13.66 -16.86 -8.65
N ILE A 249 13.62 -16.07 -7.58
CA ILE A 249 12.41 -15.91 -6.76
C ILE A 249 11.34 -15.15 -7.57
N ARG A 250 11.72 -14.04 -8.19
CA ARG A 250 10.85 -13.20 -9.05
C ARG A 250 10.21 -14.01 -10.16
N GLU A 251 10.98 -14.83 -10.88
CA GLU A 251 10.49 -15.68 -11.98
C GLU A 251 9.37 -16.64 -11.57
N VAL A 252 9.33 -17.07 -10.31
CA VAL A 252 8.29 -17.97 -9.80
C VAL A 252 7.10 -17.19 -9.28
N VAL A 253 7.33 -16.14 -8.49
CA VAL A 253 6.28 -15.35 -7.83
C VAL A 253 5.43 -14.56 -8.82
N THR A 254 6.01 -14.16 -9.96
CA THR A 254 5.33 -13.39 -11.01
C THR A 254 4.54 -14.25 -12.00
N ARG A 255 4.54 -15.59 -11.85
CA ARG A 255 3.76 -16.48 -12.72
C ARG A 255 2.27 -16.33 -12.46
N THR A 256 1.48 -16.37 -13.52
CA THR A 256 0.01 -16.26 -13.45
C THR A 256 -0.64 -17.38 -12.64
N ASN A 257 0.00 -18.56 -12.56
CA ASN A 257 -0.50 -19.71 -11.82
C ASN A 257 0.06 -19.84 -10.40
N PHE A 258 0.89 -18.90 -9.91
CA PHE A 258 1.54 -18.99 -8.60
C PHE A 258 0.56 -19.25 -7.43
N LEU A 259 -0.52 -18.46 -7.35
CA LEU A 259 -1.53 -18.63 -6.30
C LEU A 259 -2.32 -19.94 -6.44
N ALA A 260 -2.56 -20.39 -7.68
CA ALA A 260 -3.22 -21.67 -7.93
C ALA A 260 -2.33 -22.85 -7.51
N GLU A 261 -1.01 -22.75 -7.71
CA GLU A 261 -0.05 -23.75 -7.23
C GLU A 261 0.01 -23.77 -5.69
N ILE A 262 -0.01 -22.61 -5.02
CA ILE A 262 -0.11 -22.52 -3.57
C ILE A 262 -1.40 -23.19 -3.08
N ASP A 263 -2.56 -22.83 -3.66
CA ASP A 263 -3.86 -23.38 -3.27
C ASP A 263 -3.88 -24.91 -3.44
N ARG A 264 -3.32 -25.43 -4.55
CA ARG A 264 -3.18 -26.87 -4.80
C ARG A 264 -2.36 -27.55 -3.72
N ILE A 265 -1.20 -27.00 -3.35
CA ILE A 265 -0.33 -27.58 -2.33
C ILE A 265 -0.98 -27.52 -0.94
N LEU A 266 -1.61 -26.41 -0.58
CA LEU A 266 -2.32 -26.27 0.70
C LEU A 266 -3.46 -27.28 0.83
N LEU A 267 -4.24 -27.49 -0.25
CA LEU A 267 -5.27 -28.51 -0.30
C LEU A 267 -4.69 -29.93 -0.14
N ALA A 268 -3.58 -30.22 -0.82
CA ALA A 268 -2.90 -31.52 -0.72
C ALA A 268 -2.37 -31.80 0.69
N ILE A 269 -1.73 -30.81 1.33
CA ILE A 269 -1.27 -30.90 2.73
C ILE A 269 -2.45 -31.16 3.67
N LYS A 270 -3.59 -30.48 3.45
CA LYS A 270 -4.79 -30.66 4.28
C LYS A 270 -5.42 -32.04 4.10
N ALA A 271 -5.44 -32.57 2.87
CA ALA A 271 -6.06 -33.86 2.57
C ALA A 271 -5.20 -35.06 3.04
N HIS A 272 -3.88 -34.93 2.96
CA HIS A 272 -2.92 -36.01 3.24
C HIS A 272 -1.74 -35.51 4.09
N PRO A 273 -1.94 -35.14 5.37
CA PRO A 273 -0.90 -34.54 6.20
C PRO A 273 0.33 -35.45 6.42
N GLU A 274 0.15 -36.76 6.35
CA GLU A 274 1.20 -37.77 6.47
C GLU A 274 2.15 -37.84 5.26
N ARG A 275 1.70 -37.34 4.11
CA ARG A 275 2.45 -37.43 2.85
C ARG A 275 3.52 -36.34 2.77
N ASN A 276 4.68 -36.70 2.24
CA ASN A 276 5.78 -35.76 2.06
C ASN A 276 5.62 -34.89 0.80
N HIS A 277 4.69 -33.93 0.83
CA HIS A 277 4.39 -33.01 -0.27
C HIS A 277 5.60 -32.16 -0.73
N TRP A 278 6.65 -32.06 0.08
CA TRP A 278 7.84 -31.27 -0.19
C TRP A 278 8.86 -31.98 -1.09
N MET A 279 8.73 -33.29 -1.31
CA MET A 279 9.57 -34.07 -2.23
C MET A 279 8.88 -34.36 -3.57
N GLU A 280 7.67 -33.85 -3.78
CA GLU A 280 6.95 -34.06 -5.02
C GLU A 280 7.50 -33.18 -6.13
N ILE A 281 7.76 -33.78 -7.29
CA ILE A 281 8.31 -33.09 -8.47
C ILE A 281 7.43 -31.90 -8.86
N ALA A 282 6.11 -32.08 -8.80
CA ALA A 282 5.14 -31.03 -9.12
C ALA A 282 5.21 -29.80 -8.20
N ASN A 283 5.84 -29.92 -7.02
CA ASN A 283 5.90 -28.86 -6.02
C ASN A 283 7.28 -28.20 -5.94
N TYR A 284 8.29 -28.71 -6.67
CA TYR A 284 9.67 -28.21 -6.57
C TYR A 284 9.83 -26.72 -6.88
N GLY A 285 9.03 -26.16 -7.79
CA GLY A 285 9.08 -24.72 -8.08
C GLY A 285 8.75 -23.88 -6.85
N ILE A 286 7.59 -24.13 -6.24
CA ILE A 286 7.13 -23.40 -5.04
C ILE A 286 8.03 -23.70 -3.84
N ILE A 287 8.34 -24.96 -3.56
CA ILE A 287 9.17 -25.35 -2.41
C ILE A 287 10.59 -24.80 -2.54
N GLY A 288 11.18 -24.86 -3.74
CA GLY A 288 12.47 -24.25 -4.03
C GLY A 288 12.46 -22.75 -3.78
N THR A 289 11.38 -22.04 -4.15
CA THR A 289 11.21 -20.62 -3.84
C THR A 289 11.10 -20.37 -2.33
N MET A 290 10.39 -21.20 -1.58
CA MET A 290 10.31 -21.10 -0.11
C MET A 290 11.70 -21.18 0.54
N TRP A 291 12.51 -22.13 0.10
CA TRP A 291 13.90 -22.26 0.56
C TRP A 291 14.75 -21.06 0.18
N ARG A 292 14.59 -20.52 -1.03
CA ARG A 292 15.31 -19.32 -1.46
C ARG A 292 14.93 -18.10 -0.61
N VAL A 293 13.66 -17.88 -0.31
CA VAL A 293 13.25 -16.71 0.51
C VAL A 293 13.73 -16.84 1.96
N ILE A 294 13.70 -18.04 2.55
CA ILE A 294 14.24 -18.30 3.89
C ILE A 294 15.74 -17.97 3.90
N LYS A 295 16.49 -18.54 2.96
CA LYS A 295 17.92 -18.29 2.83
C LYS A 295 18.23 -16.81 2.59
N PHE A 296 17.44 -16.12 1.78
CA PHE A 296 17.65 -14.70 1.46
C PHE A 296 17.48 -13.80 2.69
N ILE A 297 16.51 -14.09 3.57
CA ILE A 297 16.36 -13.35 4.84
C ILE A 297 17.53 -13.64 5.80
N THR A 298 18.01 -14.88 5.81
CA THR A 298 19.09 -15.29 6.72
C THR A 298 20.47 -14.83 6.28
N ASP A 299 20.76 -14.89 4.98
CA ASP A 299 22.04 -14.51 4.38
C ASP A 299 21.80 -13.93 2.96
N PRO A 300 21.40 -12.65 2.86
CA PRO A 300 21.09 -12.04 1.58
C PRO A 300 22.34 -11.91 0.72
N PRO A 301 22.22 -12.11 -0.60
CA PRO A 301 23.33 -11.90 -1.52
C PRO A 301 23.83 -10.46 -1.45
N GLN A 302 25.14 -10.29 -1.43
CA GLN A 302 25.76 -8.97 -1.52
C GLN A 302 25.63 -8.48 -2.96
N THR A 303 25.07 -7.28 -3.13
CA THR A 303 24.99 -6.64 -4.45
C THR A 303 25.96 -5.46 -4.52
N GLN A 304 26.31 -5.02 -5.73
CA GLN A 304 27.22 -3.89 -5.90
C GLN A 304 26.59 -2.55 -5.44
N SER A 305 25.26 -2.50 -5.35
CA SER A 305 24.51 -1.29 -5.02
C SER A 305 23.76 -1.48 -3.71
N ILE A 306 24.10 -0.69 -2.69
CA ILE A 306 23.37 -0.68 -1.41
C ILE A 306 21.88 -0.39 -1.61
N HIS A 307 21.52 0.43 -2.61
CA HIS A 307 20.13 0.71 -2.95
C HIS A 307 19.41 -0.51 -3.51
N THR A 308 20.06 -1.28 -4.38
CA THR A 308 19.51 -2.55 -4.87
C THR A 308 19.33 -3.53 -3.72
N GLN A 309 20.38 -3.77 -2.92
CA GLN A 309 20.34 -4.71 -1.81
C GLN A 309 19.19 -4.40 -0.85
N ARG A 310 19.03 -3.12 -0.51
CA ARG A 310 17.95 -2.61 0.33
C ARG A 310 16.56 -2.91 -0.24
N LEU A 311 16.35 -2.70 -1.54
CA LEU A 311 15.06 -2.96 -2.18
C LEU A 311 14.77 -4.45 -2.32
N GLU A 312 15.74 -5.25 -2.75
CA GLU A 312 15.59 -6.70 -2.82
C GLU A 312 15.22 -7.27 -1.46
N PHE A 313 15.95 -6.89 -0.41
CA PHE A 313 15.69 -7.36 0.94
C PHE A 313 14.27 -7.02 1.40
N GLN A 314 13.81 -5.78 1.19
CA GLN A 314 12.45 -5.38 1.57
C GLN A 314 11.36 -6.08 0.77
N VAL A 315 11.54 -6.22 -0.55
CA VAL A 315 10.57 -6.93 -1.40
C VAL A 315 10.49 -8.41 -1.01
N ILE A 316 11.62 -9.04 -0.71
CA ILE A 316 11.66 -10.41 -0.18
C ILE A 316 11.03 -10.49 1.21
N TYR A 317 11.26 -9.53 2.09
CA TYR A 317 10.55 -9.45 3.37
C TYR A 317 9.04 -9.42 3.18
N TYR A 318 8.52 -8.56 2.29
CA TYR A 318 7.08 -8.51 2.03
C TYR A 318 6.54 -9.81 1.43
N LEU A 319 7.33 -10.50 0.61
CA LEU A 319 6.98 -11.84 0.14
C LEU A 319 6.93 -12.84 1.30
N VAL A 320 7.89 -12.82 2.22
CA VAL A 320 7.89 -13.70 3.40
C VAL A 320 6.71 -13.40 4.32
N ASP A 321 6.38 -12.13 4.55
CA ASP A 321 5.19 -11.72 5.31
C ASP A 321 3.90 -12.26 4.64
N PHE A 322 3.77 -12.10 3.32
CA PHE A 322 2.68 -12.67 2.54
C PHE A 322 2.60 -14.20 2.70
N LEU A 323 3.73 -14.91 2.58
CA LEU A 323 3.78 -16.36 2.69
C LEU A 323 3.47 -16.83 4.12
N ASN A 324 3.95 -16.13 5.14
CA ASN A 324 3.65 -16.45 6.53
C ASN A 324 2.17 -16.19 6.86
N LYS A 325 1.52 -15.22 6.21
CA LYS A 325 0.10 -14.92 6.41
C LYS A 325 -0.83 -15.88 5.65
N TYR A 326 -0.49 -16.23 4.42
CA TYR A 326 -1.43 -16.92 3.51
C TYR A 326 -0.98 -18.32 3.05
N ALA A 327 0.29 -18.68 3.23
CA ALA A 327 0.87 -19.96 2.83
C ALA A 327 1.67 -20.64 3.96
N LYS A 328 1.32 -20.33 5.22
CA LYS A 328 2.06 -20.74 6.41
C LYS A 328 2.39 -22.24 6.48
N PRO A 329 1.47 -23.17 6.18
CA PRO A 329 1.80 -24.60 6.24
C PRO A 329 2.95 -25.00 5.31
N ILE A 330 3.04 -24.36 4.13
CA ILE A 330 4.12 -24.61 3.16
C ILE A 330 5.43 -24.05 3.70
N LEU A 331 5.41 -22.80 4.18
CA LEU A 331 6.56 -22.12 4.77
C LEU A 331 7.11 -22.88 5.99
N ASP A 332 6.25 -23.23 6.94
CA ASP A 332 6.61 -24.02 8.13
C ASP A 332 7.26 -25.35 7.76
N GLY A 333 6.73 -26.02 6.73
CA GLY A 333 7.30 -27.27 6.23
C GLY A 333 8.66 -27.10 5.55
N ALA A 334 8.90 -25.94 4.93
CA ALA A 334 10.20 -25.59 4.34
C ALA A 334 11.23 -25.25 5.43
N VAL A 335 10.85 -24.45 6.43
CA VAL A 335 11.69 -24.08 7.58
C VAL A 335 12.10 -25.33 8.37
N ARG A 336 11.16 -26.23 8.71
CA ARG A 336 11.47 -27.46 9.46
C ARG A 336 12.50 -28.37 8.79
N ARG A 337 12.58 -28.34 7.45
CA ARG A 337 13.53 -29.15 6.67
C ARG A 337 14.88 -28.45 6.48
N MET A 338 14.91 -27.13 6.63
CA MET A 338 16.15 -26.38 6.75
C MET A 338 16.61 -26.46 8.21
N GLU A 339 17.18 -27.61 8.59
CA GLU A 339 17.72 -27.86 9.94
C GLU A 339 18.70 -26.76 10.42
N GLU A 340 19.34 -26.07 9.46
CA GLU A 340 20.29 -24.98 9.70
C GLU A 340 19.63 -23.67 10.20
N ASP A 341 18.31 -23.49 10.06
CA ASP A 341 17.68 -22.18 10.24
C ASP A 341 16.66 -22.08 11.40
N SER A 342 17.05 -22.60 12.57
CA SER A 342 16.28 -22.49 13.84
C SER A 342 15.92 -21.07 14.28
N GLY A 343 16.53 -20.03 13.69
CA GLY A 343 16.29 -18.63 14.00
C GLY A 343 15.34 -17.90 13.05
N PHE A 344 14.82 -18.55 11.99
CA PHE A 344 14.06 -17.87 10.94
C PHE A 344 12.87 -17.06 11.46
N TYR A 345 12.00 -17.66 12.29
CA TYR A 345 10.84 -16.94 12.82
C TYR A 345 11.24 -15.81 13.77
N LYS A 346 12.30 -15.97 14.56
CA LYS A 346 12.84 -14.89 15.40
C LYS A 346 13.30 -13.70 14.55
N ARG A 347 13.93 -13.94 13.39
CA ARG A 347 14.29 -12.90 12.41
C ARG A 347 13.06 -12.25 11.80
N LEU A 348 12.07 -13.03 11.40
CA LEU A 348 10.83 -12.51 10.84
C LEU A 348 10.07 -11.63 11.84
N ASP A 349 9.94 -12.06 13.09
CA ASP A 349 9.30 -11.28 14.16
C ASP A 349 10.03 -9.96 14.41
N PHE A 350 11.37 -9.98 14.41
CA PHE A 350 12.17 -8.76 14.47
C PHE A 350 11.88 -7.83 13.29
N LEU A 351 11.88 -8.35 12.06
CA LEU A 351 11.61 -7.55 10.85
C LEU A 351 10.20 -6.95 10.87
N ASN A 352 9.20 -7.72 11.31
CA ASN A 352 7.82 -7.26 11.43
C ASN A 352 7.72 -6.04 12.37
N GLY A 353 8.31 -6.12 13.57
CA GLY A 353 8.35 -5.00 14.51
C GLY A 353 9.15 -3.81 13.96
N TYR A 354 10.33 -4.09 13.40
CA TYR A 354 11.24 -3.08 12.85
C TYR A 354 10.61 -2.28 11.71
N PHE A 355 10.05 -2.93 10.68
CA PHE A 355 9.44 -2.22 9.56
C PHE A 355 8.13 -1.54 9.94
N LYS A 356 7.31 -2.17 10.82
CA LYS A 356 6.08 -1.54 11.31
C LYS A 356 6.38 -0.26 12.09
N TYR A 357 7.44 -0.24 12.89
CA TYR A 357 7.87 0.95 13.61
C TYR A 357 8.13 2.14 12.66
N PHE A 358 8.94 1.93 11.61
CA PHE A 358 9.26 3.00 10.65
C PHE A 358 8.06 3.37 9.78
N ARG A 359 7.20 2.41 9.45
CA ARG A 359 5.94 2.68 8.75
C ARG A 359 5.02 3.60 9.57
N ASN A 360 4.82 3.32 10.86
CA ASN A 360 3.98 4.15 11.72
C ASN A 360 4.52 5.59 11.79
N LEU A 361 5.84 5.75 11.94
CA LEU A 361 6.48 7.08 11.90
C LEU A 361 6.40 7.76 10.54
N PHE A 362 6.33 6.98 9.46
CA PHE A 362 6.11 7.47 8.11
C PHE A 362 4.69 8.04 7.96
N GLU A 363 3.67 7.27 8.35
CA GLU A 363 2.25 7.63 8.26
C GLU A 363 1.91 8.80 9.20
N ASP A 364 2.42 8.79 10.43
CA ASP A 364 2.28 9.87 11.40
C ASP A 364 3.63 10.18 12.07
N PRO A 365 4.29 11.31 11.73
CA PRO A 365 5.53 11.72 12.38
C PRO A 365 5.44 11.87 13.90
N ASN A 366 4.25 12.08 14.44
CA ASN A 366 3.99 12.22 15.87
C ASN A 366 3.32 10.96 16.46
N TYR A 367 3.42 9.81 15.79
CA TYR A 367 2.77 8.58 16.23
C TYR A 367 3.17 8.24 17.68
N PRO A 368 2.21 8.06 18.62
CA PRO A 368 2.51 7.91 20.04
C PRO A 368 3.44 6.74 20.35
N ILE A 369 4.47 6.97 21.17
CA ILE A 369 5.45 5.95 21.57
C ILE A 369 4.75 4.78 22.29
N GLU A 370 3.71 5.05 23.09
CA GLU A 370 2.97 4.02 23.82
C GLU A 370 2.19 3.07 22.89
N LYS A 371 1.93 3.49 21.64
CA LYS A 371 1.29 2.68 20.60
C LYS A 371 2.30 2.02 19.66
N GLN A 372 3.60 2.31 19.79
CA GLN A 372 4.65 1.71 18.98
C GLN A 372 4.99 0.32 19.51
N ASP A 373 5.11 -0.65 18.59
CA ASP A 373 5.70 -1.93 18.93
C ASP A 373 7.22 -1.80 18.97
N THR A 374 7.79 -1.81 20.17
CA THR A 374 9.24 -1.72 20.42
C THR A 374 9.83 -3.06 20.84
N THR A 375 9.07 -4.16 20.73
CA THR A 375 9.50 -5.51 21.15
C THR A 375 10.76 -5.97 20.40
N PHE A 376 10.94 -5.54 19.15
CA PHE A 376 12.13 -5.84 18.36
C PHE A 376 13.41 -5.24 18.97
N LEU A 377 13.34 -4.07 19.62
CA LEU A 377 14.46 -3.46 20.33
C LEU A 377 14.81 -4.25 21.60
N VAL A 378 13.80 -4.66 22.35
CA VAL A 378 13.98 -5.49 23.55
C VAL A 378 14.64 -6.81 23.16
N THR A 379 14.15 -7.45 22.11
CA THR A 379 14.71 -8.69 21.55
C THR A 379 16.17 -8.53 21.12
N LEU A 380 16.50 -7.41 20.47
CA LEU A 380 17.88 -7.13 20.07
C LEU A 380 18.80 -6.94 21.28
N LYS A 381 18.34 -6.19 22.29
CA LYS A 381 19.10 -5.93 23.52
C LYS A 381 19.36 -7.22 24.29
N ASP A 382 18.34 -8.05 24.47
CA ASP A 382 18.46 -9.35 25.12
C ASP A 382 19.41 -10.30 24.36
N SER A 383 19.27 -10.34 23.02
CA SER A 383 20.08 -11.21 22.17
C SER A 383 21.57 -10.87 22.19
N SER A 384 21.96 -9.63 22.55
CA SER A 384 23.37 -9.27 22.70
C SER A 384 24.12 -10.07 23.78
N LEU A 385 23.38 -10.70 24.72
CA LEU A 385 23.93 -11.52 25.80
C LEU A 385 23.59 -13.01 25.63
N HIS A 386 22.40 -13.32 25.10
CA HIS A 386 21.85 -14.69 25.13
C HIS A 386 21.73 -15.36 23.76
N ASP A 387 21.80 -14.61 22.66
CA ASP A 387 21.72 -15.15 21.29
C ASP A 387 22.61 -14.35 20.33
N LEU A 388 23.92 -14.60 20.46
CA LEU A 388 24.93 -13.93 19.66
C LEU A 388 24.73 -14.15 18.15
N ARG A 389 24.18 -15.29 17.72
CA ARG A 389 23.93 -15.56 16.30
C ARG A 389 22.89 -14.59 15.73
N PHE A 390 21.78 -14.41 16.43
CA PHE A 390 20.78 -13.41 16.05
C PHE A 390 21.35 -11.99 16.12
N TYR A 391 22.06 -11.66 17.20
CA TYR A 391 22.69 -10.34 17.35
C TYR A 391 23.66 -10.03 16.20
N TYR A 392 24.53 -10.97 15.84
CA TYR A 392 25.44 -10.82 14.71
C TYR A 392 24.69 -10.66 13.40
N TRP A 393 23.64 -11.45 13.16
CA TRP A 393 22.80 -11.29 11.96
C TRP A 393 22.21 -9.87 11.84
N VAL A 394 21.68 -9.29 12.94
CA VAL A 394 21.17 -7.90 12.89
C VAL A 394 22.28 -6.92 12.52
N ASN A 395 23.48 -7.08 13.07
CA ASN A 395 24.60 -6.19 12.80
C ASN A 395 25.22 -6.40 11.41
N SER A 396 25.24 -7.63 10.88
CA SER A 396 25.89 -7.97 9.60
C SER A 396 24.95 -7.92 8.40
N VAL A 397 23.63 -7.99 8.62
CA VAL A 397 22.61 -7.97 7.58
C VAL A 397 21.82 -6.68 7.61
N ILE A 398 21.14 -6.39 8.74
CA ILE A 398 20.18 -5.27 8.80
C ILE A 398 20.88 -3.92 8.75
N GLN A 399 21.87 -3.70 9.62
CA GLN A 399 22.59 -2.42 9.67
C GLN A 399 23.23 -2.02 8.32
N PRO A 400 24.00 -2.87 7.63
CA PRO A 400 24.58 -2.51 6.35
C PRO A 400 23.52 -2.36 5.25
N THR A 401 22.48 -3.21 5.23
CA THR A 401 21.42 -3.13 4.21
C THR A 401 20.66 -1.81 4.25
N PHE A 402 20.43 -1.25 5.45
CA PHE A 402 19.66 -0.02 5.64
C PHE A 402 20.51 1.21 6.02
N ASN A 403 21.84 1.07 5.99
CA ASN A 403 22.80 2.10 6.37
C ASN A 403 22.49 2.73 7.75
N GLN A 404 22.16 1.89 8.72
CA GLN A 404 21.83 2.31 10.08
C GLN A 404 23.06 2.21 10.97
N ASN A 405 23.63 3.36 11.32
CA ASN A 405 24.70 3.43 12.31
C ASN A 405 24.09 3.19 13.70
N LYS A 406 24.34 2.00 14.24
CA LYS A 406 24.02 1.59 15.63
C LYS A 406 22.54 1.67 15.98
N LEU A 407 21.79 0.62 15.63
CA LEU A 407 20.39 0.46 16.03
C LEU A 407 20.17 0.60 17.55
N MET A 408 21.21 0.33 18.33
CA MET A 408 21.22 0.33 19.80
C MET A 408 21.40 1.72 20.45
N ASP A 409 21.81 2.75 19.70
CA ASP A 409 22.04 4.11 20.23
C ASP A 409 20.73 4.94 20.35
N GLY A 410 19.57 4.30 20.12
CA GLY A 410 18.23 4.89 20.21
C GLY A 410 17.67 5.35 18.87
N ILE A 411 16.38 5.11 18.65
CA ILE A 411 15.71 5.44 17.37
C ILE A 411 15.55 6.96 17.17
N ASP A 412 15.66 7.75 18.24
CA ASP A 412 15.63 9.22 18.19
C ASP A 412 16.74 9.85 17.33
N ARG A 413 17.79 9.07 16.97
CA ARG A 413 18.88 9.49 16.08
C ARG A 413 18.85 8.84 14.71
N ALA A 414 17.91 7.91 14.46
CA ALA A 414 17.80 7.26 13.15
C ALA A 414 17.39 8.30 12.09
N PRO A 415 17.97 8.27 10.88
CA PRO A 415 17.52 9.15 9.82
C PRO A 415 16.04 8.89 9.55
N ASN A 416 15.29 9.95 9.21
CA ASN A 416 13.92 9.76 8.75
C ASN A 416 13.97 8.86 7.51
N TYR A 417 13.30 7.72 7.58
CA TYR A 417 13.17 6.80 6.47
C TYR A 417 11.84 7.04 5.75
N ASN A 418 11.84 6.89 4.43
CA ASN A 418 10.61 6.74 3.66
C ASN A 418 10.05 5.31 3.80
N LEU A 419 8.92 5.06 3.16
CA LEU A 419 8.22 3.78 3.23
C LEU A 419 9.07 2.56 2.78
N TRP A 420 10.07 2.79 1.93
CA TRP A 420 11.00 1.77 1.43
C TRP A 420 12.40 1.90 2.05
N MET A 421 12.47 2.42 3.28
CA MET A 421 13.70 2.57 4.05
C MET A 421 14.80 3.37 3.33
N GLY A 422 14.41 4.28 2.43
CA GLY A 422 15.27 5.29 1.84
C GLY A 422 15.41 6.51 2.74
N ASN A 423 16.63 7.02 2.84
CA ASN A 423 17.00 8.13 3.72
C ASN A 423 17.23 9.45 2.95
N TYR A 424 16.97 9.48 1.64
CA TYR A 424 17.10 10.68 0.81
C TYR A 424 15.82 10.95 0.03
N CYS A 425 15.58 12.22 -0.31
CA CYS A 425 14.51 12.62 -1.20
C CYS A 425 14.92 12.45 -2.66
N SER A 426 14.07 11.85 -3.49
CA SER A 426 14.31 11.68 -4.92
C SER A 426 14.39 12.98 -5.71
N TYR A 427 13.81 14.07 -5.21
CA TYR A 427 13.73 15.33 -5.95
C TYR A 427 14.90 16.28 -5.66
N CYS A 428 15.40 16.29 -4.42
CA CYS A 428 16.45 17.23 -4.01
C CYS A 428 17.69 16.57 -3.41
N HIS A 429 17.72 15.25 -3.30
CA HIS A 429 18.81 14.45 -2.71
C HIS A 429 19.21 14.85 -1.28
N ARG A 430 18.38 15.64 -0.59
CA ARG A 430 18.54 15.94 0.84
C ARG A 430 18.07 14.76 1.68
N PRO A 431 18.52 14.66 2.93
CA PRO A 431 17.96 13.68 3.86
C PRO A 431 16.44 13.78 3.90
N TYR A 432 15.76 12.65 3.93
CA TYR A 432 14.31 12.59 3.92
C TYR A 432 13.73 13.40 5.10
N ARG A 433 12.61 14.10 4.85
CA ARG A 433 12.01 15.15 5.73
C ARG A 433 12.88 16.37 6.07
N LYS A 434 14.09 16.50 5.50
CA LYS A 434 14.92 17.72 5.57
C LYS A 434 14.97 18.46 4.23
N CYS A 435 13.92 18.30 3.43
CA CYS A 435 13.75 18.99 2.16
C CYS A 435 13.45 20.48 2.42
N LEU A 436 13.85 21.35 1.49
CA LEU A 436 13.41 22.74 1.52
C LEU A 436 11.94 22.82 1.10
N PRO A 437 11.14 23.80 1.57
CA PRO A 437 9.74 23.96 1.18
C PRO A 437 9.51 24.07 -0.34
N SER A 438 10.53 24.48 -1.09
CA SER A 438 10.52 24.54 -2.56
C SER A 438 10.66 23.17 -3.24
N CYS A 439 10.91 22.10 -2.49
CA CYS A 439 11.07 20.76 -3.04
C CYS A 439 9.71 20.18 -3.45
N ASP A 440 9.69 19.54 -4.62
CA ASP A 440 8.49 18.86 -5.13
C ASP A 440 8.01 17.71 -4.23
N SER A 441 8.79 17.29 -3.23
CA SER A 441 8.31 16.34 -2.21
C SER A 441 7.23 16.91 -1.28
N PHE A 442 7.04 18.24 -1.25
CA PHE A 442 6.00 18.92 -0.48
C PHE A 442 4.74 19.23 -1.29
N LYS A 443 4.78 18.99 -2.60
CA LYS A 443 3.62 19.11 -3.49
C LYS A 443 2.95 17.75 -3.62
#